data_AF-A0A975IVQ1-F1
#
_entry.id   AF-A0A975IVQ1-F1
#
_cell.length_a   1.000
_cell.length_b   1.000
_cell.length_c   1.000
_cell.angle_alpha   90.00
_cell.angle_beta   90.00
_cell.angle_gamma   90.00
#
_symmetry.space_group_name_H-M   'P 1'
#
loop_
_entity.id
_entity.type
_entity.pdbx_description
1 polymer ?
#
loop_
_entity_poly.entity_id
_entity_poly.type
_entity_poly.pdbx_seq_one_letter_code
_entity_poly.pdbx_strand_id
1 'polypeptide(L)'
;MKPDVTLVLADLAGRLAMEIAPQVQPAYLAGSLALTAGVLGATAEEFDRAAAWRIEENAAIRGLFSQAVGLGLPADLAARLQRLAGTPETNFRVSALDVANAELRAALIELHAAVEVIAEPAAAALNEAIWKELALSTERRRLGSANF
;
A
#
# COMPACT_ATOMS: atom_id res chain seq x y z
N MET A 1 -4.75 -24.97 16.63
CA MET A 1 -5.38 -23.65 16.80
C MET A 1 -4.40 -22.62 16.26
N LYS A 2 -4.80 -21.75 15.31
CA LYS A 2 -3.95 -20.66 14.82
C LYS A 2 -4.16 -19.47 15.77
N PRO A 3 -3.14 -18.96 16.47
CA PRO A 3 -3.30 -17.75 17.27
C PRO A 3 -3.68 -16.59 16.35
N ASP A 4 -4.70 -15.84 16.76
CA ASP A 4 -5.12 -14.63 16.07
C ASP A 4 -4.18 -13.50 16.45
N VAL A 5 -3.33 -13.11 15.50
CA VAL A 5 -2.29 -12.10 15.72
C VAL A 5 -2.91 -10.73 16.00
N THR A 6 -4.03 -10.39 15.37
CA THR A 6 -4.74 -9.14 15.62
C THR A 6 -5.25 -9.11 17.05
N LEU A 7 -5.87 -10.18 17.54
CA LEU A 7 -6.32 -10.26 18.93
C LEU A 7 -5.16 -10.22 19.93
N VAL A 8 -4.05 -10.90 19.65
CA VAL A 8 -2.87 -10.89 20.52
C VAL A 8 -2.26 -9.50 20.62
N LEU A 9 -2.06 -8.81 19.49
CA LEU A 9 -1.50 -7.46 19.48
C LEU A 9 -2.43 -6.44 20.16
N ALA A 10 -3.75 -6.55 19.95
CA ALA A 10 -4.74 -5.70 20.60
C ALA A 10 -4.79 -5.91 22.13
N ASP A 11 -4.72 -7.16 22.60
CA ASP A 11 -4.66 -7.48 24.03
C ASP A 11 -3.38 -6.90 24.67
N LEU A 12 -2.22 -7.08 24.03
CA LEU A 12 -0.95 -6.52 24.51
C LEU A 12 -0.99 -4.99 24.56
N ALA A 13 -1.55 -4.34 23.54
CA ALA A 13 -1.75 -2.90 23.52
C ALA A 13 -2.63 -2.44 24.70
N GLY A 14 -3.76 -3.12 24.92
CA GLY A 14 -4.69 -2.84 26.01
C GLY A 14 -4.01 -2.93 27.38
N ARG A 15 -3.28 -4.02 27.63
CA ARG A 15 -2.55 -4.20 28.90
C ARG A 15 -1.48 -3.13 29.11
N LEU A 16 -0.71 -2.79 28.08
CA LEU A 16 0.32 -1.77 28.19
C LEU A 16 -0.26 -0.39 28.50
N ALA A 17 -1.33 0.00 27.81
CA ALA A 17 -1.94 1.32 27.97
C ALA A 17 -2.77 1.46 29.25
N MET A 18 -3.58 0.45 29.57
CA MET A 18 -4.61 0.56 30.63
C MET A 18 -4.15 0.01 31.97
N GLU A 19 -3.25 -0.96 31.99
CA GLU A 19 -2.82 -1.63 33.22
C GLU A 19 -1.41 -1.20 33.62
N ILE A 20 -0.45 -1.24 32.69
CA ILE A 20 0.97 -1.09 33.01
C ILE A 20 1.38 0.39 33.04
N ALA A 21 1.15 1.14 31.97
CA ALA A 21 1.60 2.53 31.85
C ALA A 21 1.22 3.43 33.05
N PRO A 22 0.01 3.37 33.62
CA PRO A 22 -0.37 4.20 34.78
C PRO A 22 0.46 3.94 36.04
N GLN A 23 1.06 2.75 36.15
CA GLN A 23 1.84 2.33 37.32
C GLN A 23 3.33 2.65 37.18
N VAL A 24 3.79 3.04 35.99
CA VAL A 24 5.21 3.25 35.70
C VAL A 24 5.62 4.69 36.02
N GLN A 25 6.72 4.80 36.77
CA GLN A 25 7.43 6.05 37.02
C GLN A 25 8.86 5.97 36.46
N PRO A 26 9.44 7.09 35.99
CA PRO A 26 8.82 8.42 35.86
C PRO A 26 7.81 8.50 34.71
N ALA A 27 6.98 9.56 34.71
CA ALA A 27 5.94 9.80 33.70
C ALA A 27 6.41 9.72 32.23
N TYR A 28 7.68 10.03 31.95
CA TYR A 28 8.29 9.83 30.63
C TYR A 28 8.20 8.36 30.15
N LEU A 29 8.48 7.39 31.03
CA LEU A 29 8.39 5.97 30.70
C LEU A 29 6.93 5.52 30.51
N ALA A 30 6.00 6.06 31.30
CA ALA A 30 4.56 5.83 31.11
C ALA A 30 4.09 6.32 29.73
N GLY A 31 4.53 7.52 29.31
CA GLY A 31 4.26 8.06 27.98
C GLY A 31 4.84 7.19 26.86
N SER A 32 6.07 6.70 27.03
CA SER A 32 6.71 5.78 26.06
C SER A 32 5.95 4.46 25.91
N LEU A 33 5.44 3.90 27.02
CA LEU A 33 4.60 2.69 27.00
C LEU A 33 3.26 2.94 26.31
N ALA A 34 2.62 4.10 26.54
CA ALA A 34 1.39 4.46 25.85
C ALA A 34 1.59 4.60 24.34
N LEU A 35 2.71 5.19 23.89
CA LEU A 35 3.06 5.23 22.47
C LEU A 35 3.29 3.83 21.90
N THR A 36 3.99 2.97 22.64
CA THR A 36 4.22 1.57 22.23
C THR A 36 2.89 0.82 22.09
N ALA A 37 1.97 1.00 23.03
CA ALA A 37 0.62 0.44 22.95
C ALA A 37 -0.14 0.95 21.72
N GLY A 38 -0.04 2.24 21.42
CA GLY A 38 -0.62 2.83 20.20
C GLY A 38 -0.08 2.18 18.91
N VAL A 39 1.24 1.96 18.83
CA VAL A 39 1.87 1.28 17.69
C VAL A 39 1.42 -0.18 17.57
N LEU A 40 1.29 -0.90 18.70
CA LEU A 40 0.77 -2.27 18.69
C LEU A 40 -0.68 -2.34 18.20
N GLY A 41 -1.52 -1.40 18.63
CA GLY A 41 -2.90 -1.28 18.14
C GLY A 41 -2.97 -1.02 16.64
N ALA A 42 -2.21 -0.04 16.13
CA ALA A 42 -2.13 0.22 14.70
C ALA A 42 -1.58 -0.98 13.90
N THR A 43 -0.61 -1.70 14.45
CA THR A 43 -0.06 -2.91 13.82
C THR A 43 -1.12 -4.02 13.76
N ALA A 44 -1.96 -4.17 14.78
CA ALA A 44 -3.06 -5.13 14.79
C ALA A 44 -4.08 -4.85 13.68
N GLU A 45 -4.39 -3.57 13.44
CA GLU A 45 -5.30 -3.13 12.37
C GLU A 45 -4.74 -3.40 10.96
N GLU A 46 -3.42 -3.26 10.78
CA GLU A 46 -2.76 -3.47 9.49
C GLU A 46 -2.54 -4.96 9.20
N PHE A 47 -2.30 -5.77 10.22
CA PHE A 47 -1.83 -7.16 10.05
C PHE A 47 -2.71 -8.01 9.12
N ASP A 48 -4.03 -7.95 9.30
CA ASP A 48 -4.97 -8.78 8.52
C ASP A 48 -5.16 -8.25 7.08
N ARG A 49 -5.15 -6.93 6.91
CA ARG A 49 -5.43 -6.29 5.61
C ARG A 49 -4.18 -6.07 4.76
N ALA A 50 -2.99 -6.14 5.35
CA ALA A 50 -1.73 -5.75 4.72
C ALA A 50 -1.51 -6.42 3.35
N ALA A 51 -1.66 -7.74 3.28
CA ALA A 51 -1.44 -8.48 2.04
C ALA A 51 -2.56 -8.22 1.02
N ALA A 52 -3.82 -8.18 1.46
CA ALA A 52 -4.97 -7.99 0.58
C ALA A 52 -4.88 -6.66 -0.19
N TRP A 53 -4.62 -5.55 0.51
CA TRP A 53 -4.50 -4.24 -0.13
C TRP A 53 -3.35 -4.15 -1.13
N ARG A 54 -2.22 -4.80 -0.84
CA ARG A 54 -1.07 -4.81 -1.76
C ARG A 54 -1.37 -5.60 -3.01
N ILE A 55 -2.11 -6.71 -2.89
CA ILE A 55 -2.57 -7.48 -4.05
C ILE A 55 -3.52 -6.63 -4.91
N GLU A 56 -4.52 -5.99 -4.29
CA GLU A 56 -5.47 -5.12 -5.00
C GLU A 56 -4.78 -3.96 -5.71
N GLU A 57 -3.86 -3.28 -5.04
CA GLU A 57 -3.12 -2.17 -5.62
C GLU A 57 -2.20 -2.62 -6.76
N ASN A 58 -1.46 -3.71 -6.59
CA ASN A 58 -0.59 -4.24 -7.64
C ASN A 58 -1.40 -4.65 -8.87
N ALA A 59 -2.54 -5.31 -8.66
CA ALA A 59 -3.45 -5.69 -9.73
C ALA A 59 -4.02 -4.46 -10.47
N ALA A 60 -4.42 -3.42 -9.74
CA ALA A 60 -4.91 -2.17 -10.33
C ALA A 60 -3.85 -1.49 -11.21
N ILE A 61 -2.62 -1.38 -10.73
CA ILE A 61 -1.51 -0.79 -11.50
C ILE A 61 -1.19 -1.62 -12.76
N ARG A 62 -1.16 -2.96 -12.66
CA ARG A 62 -0.99 -3.84 -13.83
C ARG A 62 -2.13 -3.68 -14.85
N GLY A 63 -3.35 -3.43 -14.37
CA GLY A 63 -4.50 -3.10 -15.20
C GLY A 63 -4.30 -1.81 -16.01
N LEU A 64 -3.72 -0.77 -15.40
CA LEU A 64 -3.36 0.47 -16.10
C LEU A 64 -2.30 0.23 -17.18
N PHE A 65 -1.32 -0.64 -16.91
CA PHE A 65 -0.28 -0.98 -17.89
C PHE A 65 -0.84 -1.71 -19.10
N SER A 66 -1.85 -2.54 -18.91
CA SER A 66 -2.55 -3.23 -20.01
C SER A 66 -3.31 -2.25 -20.91
N GLN A 67 -3.81 -1.13 -20.36
CA GLN A 67 -4.50 -0.09 -21.12
C GLN A 67 -3.55 0.80 -21.93
N ALA A 68 -2.25 0.80 -21.58
CA ALA A 68 -1.24 1.60 -22.26
C ALA A 68 -0.80 1.02 -23.62
N VAL A 69 -1.26 -0.19 -23.96
CA VAL A 69 -0.92 -0.87 -25.21
C VAL A 69 -1.43 -0.07 -26.40
N GLY A 70 -0.52 0.25 -27.33
CA GLY A 70 -0.85 0.95 -28.57
C GLY A 70 -0.80 2.48 -28.52
N LEU A 71 -0.54 3.10 -27.35
CA LEU A 71 -0.49 4.56 -27.20
C LEU A 71 0.79 5.23 -27.74
N GLY A 72 1.52 4.59 -28.66
CA GLY A 72 2.75 5.17 -29.21
C GLY A 72 3.86 5.44 -28.20
N LEU A 73 3.91 4.69 -27.09
CA LEU A 73 4.94 4.82 -26.05
C LEU A 73 6.34 4.48 -26.58
N PRO A 74 7.41 5.01 -25.95
CA PRO A 74 8.78 4.55 -26.20
C PRO A 74 8.88 3.02 -26.11
N ALA A 75 9.60 2.40 -27.05
CA ALA A 75 9.59 0.94 -27.21
C ALA A 75 10.09 0.19 -25.97
N ASP A 76 11.08 0.75 -25.28
CA ASP A 76 11.64 0.24 -24.03
C ASP A 76 10.62 0.30 -22.88
N LEU A 77 9.92 1.43 -22.73
CA LEU A 77 8.85 1.60 -21.76
C LEU A 77 7.69 0.65 -22.05
N ALA A 78 7.22 0.59 -23.30
CA ALA A 78 6.14 -0.31 -23.72
C ALA A 78 6.47 -1.78 -23.41
N ALA A 79 7.68 -2.24 -23.73
CA ALA A 79 8.12 -3.60 -23.44
C ALA A 79 8.20 -3.88 -21.93
N ARG A 80 8.63 -2.90 -21.12
CA ARG A 80 8.65 -3.01 -19.66
C ARG A 80 7.24 -3.10 -19.09
N LEU A 81 6.33 -2.22 -19.50
CA LEU A 81 4.95 -2.21 -19.05
C LEU A 81 4.23 -3.50 -19.42
N GLN A 82 4.44 -4.03 -20.62
CA GLN A 82 3.85 -5.31 -21.04
C GLN A 82 4.32 -6.48 -20.18
N ARG A 83 5.62 -6.54 -19.86
CA ARG A 83 6.19 -7.56 -18.98
C ARG A 83 5.58 -7.48 -17.58
N LEU A 84 5.51 -6.27 -17.02
CA LEU A 84 4.92 -6.03 -15.72
C LEU A 84 3.43 -6.35 -15.71
N ALA A 85 2.65 -5.92 -16.71
CA ALA A 85 1.24 -6.27 -16.83
C ALA A 85 1.00 -7.79 -16.82
N GLY A 86 1.88 -8.55 -17.48
CA GLY A 86 1.76 -10.01 -17.62
C GLY A 86 2.36 -10.85 -16.48
N THR A 87 2.91 -10.23 -15.42
CA THR A 87 3.55 -10.97 -14.32
C THR A 87 2.59 -11.09 -13.14
N PRO A 88 1.95 -12.26 -12.90
CA PRO A 88 1.02 -12.43 -11.78
C PRO A 88 1.77 -12.52 -10.44
N GLU A 89 1.08 -12.16 -9.35
CA GLU A 89 1.54 -12.40 -7.99
C GLU A 89 1.61 -13.90 -7.70
N THR A 90 2.81 -14.41 -7.45
CA THR A 90 3.05 -15.82 -7.05
C THR A 90 3.49 -15.95 -5.60
N ASN A 91 3.84 -14.85 -4.94
CA ASN A 91 4.30 -14.79 -3.56
C ASN A 91 3.51 -13.74 -2.78
N PHE A 92 2.72 -14.19 -1.81
CA PHE A 92 1.80 -13.37 -1.03
C PHE A 92 2.38 -12.87 0.29
N ARG A 93 3.70 -13.01 0.51
CA ARG A 93 4.36 -12.36 1.64
C ARG A 93 4.33 -10.85 1.44
N VAL A 94 3.95 -10.10 2.48
CA VAL A 94 3.88 -8.63 2.46
C VAL A 94 5.16 -8.01 1.89
N SER A 95 6.34 -8.47 2.34
CA SER A 95 7.63 -7.97 1.83
C SER A 95 7.87 -8.23 0.34
N ALA A 96 7.39 -9.36 -0.20
CA ALA A 96 7.48 -9.64 -1.63
C ALA A 96 6.51 -8.77 -2.43
N LEU A 97 5.30 -8.57 -1.89
CA LEU A 97 4.31 -7.69 -2.49
C LEU A 97 4.77 -6.22 -2.49
N ASP A 98 5.48 -5.76 -1.46
CA ASP A 98 6.06 -4.42 -1.38
C ASP A 98 7.15 -4.21 -2.45
N VAL A 99 8.02 -5.21 -2.67
CA VAL A 99 9.03 -5.15 -3.74
C VAL A 99 8.37 -5.06 -5.11
N ALA A 100 7.35 -5.89 -5.37
CA ALA A 100 6.58 -5.81 -6.60
C ALA A 100 5.89 -4.46 -6.76
N ASN A 101 5.27 -3.94 -5.69
CA ASN A 101 4.63 -2.63 -5.70
C ASN A 101 5.60 -1.50 -6.03
N ALA A 102 6.81 -1.52 -5.45
CA ALA A 102 7.83 -0.52 -5.72
C ALA A 102 8.24 -0.51 -7.20
N GLU A 103 8.42 -1.68 -7.81
CA GLU A 103 8.73 -1.81 -9.24
C GLU A 103 7.58 -1.29 -10.12
N LEU A 104 6.35 -1.65 -9.78
CA LEU A 104 5.14 -1.18 -10.46
C LEU A 104 5.01 0.35 -10.36
N ARG A 105 5.21 0.93 -9.18
CA ARG A 105 5.12 2.39 -8.98
C ARG A 105 6.18 3.16 -9.77
N ALA A 106 7.40 2.64 -9.83
CA ALA A 106 8.45 3.26 -10.65
C ALA A 106 8.04 3.30 -12.13
N ALA A 107 7.51 2.19 -12.66
CA ALA A 107 7.02 2.14 -14.04
C ALA A 107 5.75 3.00 -14.26
N LEU A 108 4.89 3.14 -13.25
CA LEU A 108 3.70 3.99 -13.31
C LEU A 108 4.07 5.48 -13.43
N ILE A 109 5.13 5.93 -12.76
CA ILE A 109 5.64 7.31 -12.89
C ILE A 109 6.10 7.58 -14.33
N GLU A 110 6.85 6.65 -14.93
CA GLU A 110 7.30 6.77 -16.32
C GLU A 110 6.13 6.75 -17.30
N LEU A 111 5.15 5.86 -17.08
CA LEU A 111 3.91 5.83 -17.88
C LEU A 111 3.16 7.16 -17.79
N HIS A 112 2.98 7.70 -16.58
CA HIS A 112 2.29 8.96 -16.35
C HIS A 112 2.94 10.10 -17.14
N ALA A 113 4.26 10.25 -17.01
CA ALA A 113 5.01 11.26 -17.76
C ALA A 113 4.89 11.09 -19.28
N ALA A 114 4.85 9.84 -19.77
CA ALA A 114 4.72 9.57 -21.20
C ALA A 114 3.32 9.88 -21.74
N VAL A 115 2.25 9.57 -21.01
CA VAL A 115 0.86 9.83 -21.47
C VAL A 115 0.50 11.31 -21.46
N GLU A 116 1.14 12.12 -20.61
CA GLU A 116 0.93 13.58 -20.55
C GLU A 116 1.30 14.30 -21.85
N VAL A 117 2.22 13.74 -22.65
CA VAL A 117 2.68 14.35 -23.90
C VAL A 117 2.00 13.77 -25.15
N ILE A 118 1.14 12.76 -24.99
CA ILE A 118 0.41 12.12 -26.09
C ILE A 118 -0.95 12.81 -26.26
N ALA A 119 -1.15 13.47 -27.39
CA ALA A 119 -2.39 14.18 -27.72
C ALA A 119 -3.48 13.24 -28.29
N GLU A 120 -3.74 12.12 -27.61
CA GLU A 120 -4.78 11.15 -27.99
C GLU A 120 -5.85 11.02 -26.89
N PRO A 121 -7.13 10.87 -27.24
CA PRO A 121 -8.20 10.70 -26.24
C PRO A 121 -7.97 9.51 -25.31
N ALA A 122 -7.39 8.42 -25.83
CA ALA A 122 -7.07 7.23 -25.04
C ALA A 122 -5.96 7.50 -24.01
N ALA A 123 -4.96 8.30 -24.36
CA ALA A 123 -3.91 8.72 -23.42
C ALA A 123 -4.46 9.63 -22.32
N ALA A 124 -5.38 10.55 -22.66
CA ALA A 124 -6.04 11.41 -21.67
C ALA A 124 -6.91 10.58 -20.68
N ALA A 125 -7.66 9.60 -21.18
CA ALA A 125 -8.45 8.70 -20.34
C ALA A 125 -7.57 7.85 -19.41
N LEU A 126 -6.44 7.34 -19.91
CA LEU A 126 -5.47 6.61 -19.10
C LEU A 126 -4.84 7.52 -18.04
N ASN A 127 -4.52 8.78 -18.38
CA ASN A 127 -4.00 9.75 -17.44
C ASN A 127 -4.97 9.99 -16.26
N GLU A 128 -6.26 10.16 -16.54
CA GLU A 128 -7.29 10.29 -15.52
C GLU A 128 -7.39 9.02 -14.64
N ALA A 129 -7.31 7.84 -15.25
CA ALA A 129 -7.33 6.58 -14.52
C ALA A 129 -6.11 6.43 -13.58
N ILE A 130 -4.92 6.88 -14.01
CA ILE A 130 -3.71 6.93 -13.17
C ILE A 130 -3.93 7.83 -11.96
N TRP A 131 -4.44 9.06 -12.17
CA TRP A 131 -4.74 9.98 -11.07
C TRP A 131 -5.74 9.39 -10.07
N LYS A 132 -6.80 8.75 -10.57
CA LYS A 132 -7.79 8.07 -9.73
C LYS A 132 -7.16 6.97 -8.89
N GLU A 133 -6.28 6.15 -9.47
CA GLU A 133 -5.60 5.09 -8.73
C GLU A 133 -4.63 5.65 -7.68
N LEU A 134 -3.90 6.73 -7.97
CA LEU A 134 -3.05 7.41 -6.99
C LEU A 134 -3.85 7.94 -5.78
N ALA A 135 -5.04 8.49 -6.03
CA ALA A 135 -5.95 8.90 -4.97
C ALA A 135 -6.45 7.71 -4.15
N LEU A 136 -6.93 6.64 -4.81
CA LEU A 136 -7.40 5.42 -4.15
C LEU A 136 -6.30 4.77 -3.29
N SER A 137 -5.08 4.72 -3.80
CA SER A 137 -3.95 4.15 -3.07
C SER A 137 -3.56 4.96 -1.83
N THR A 138 -3.83 6.26 -1.82
CA THR A 138 -3.67 7.09 -0.61
C THR A 138 -4.77 6.78 0.40
N GLU A 139 -6.02 6.62 -0.05
CA GLU A 139 -7.15 6.28 0.80
C GLU A 139 -6.98 4.90 1.45
N ARG A 140 -6.47 3.90 0.70
CA ARG A 140 -6.17 2.56 1.25
C ARG A 140 -5.14 2.59 2.38
N ARG A 141 -4.24 3.57 2.42
CA ARG A 141 -3.20 3.71 3.46
C ARG A 141 -3.66 4.52 4.67
N ARG A 142 -4.90 5.00 4.68
CA ARG A 142 -5.43 5.76 5.81
C ARG A 142 -5.62 4.83 7.00
N LEU A 143 -4.86 5.07 8.07
CA LEU A 143 -5.03 4.36 9.34
C LEU A 143 -6.37 4.75 9.97
N GLY A 144 -7.12 3.79 10.51
CA GLY A 144 -8.40 4.06 11.18
C GLY A 144 -8.26 4.97 12.39
N SER A 145 -7.08 4.96 13.02
CA SER A 145 -6.69 5.82 14.14
C SER A 145 -6.20 7.21 13.75
N ALA A 146 -5.91 7.48 12.46
CA ALA A 146 -5.49 8.78 11.95
C ALA A 146 -6.69 9.59 11.46
N ASN A 147 -7.60 9.92 12.36
CA ASN A 147 -8.51 11.05 12.18
C ASN A 147 -7.94 12.23 12.98
N PHE A 148 -7.06 12.98 12.32
CA PHE A 148 -6.74 14.35 12.72
C PHE A 148 -7.69 15.31 11.99
#